data_AF-A0AA88L9Y3-F1
#
_entry.id   AF-A0AA88L9Y3-F1
#
_cell.length_a   1.000
_cell.length_b   1.000
_cell.length_c   1.000
_cell.angle_alpha   90.00
_cell.angle_beta   90.00
_cell.angle_gamma   90.00
#
_symmetry.space_group_name_H-M   'P 1'
#
loop_
_entity.id
_entity.type
_entity.pdbx_description
1 polymer ?
#
loop_
_entity_poly.entity_id
_entity_poly.type
_entity_poly.pdbx_seq_one_letter_code
_entity_poly.pdbx_strand_id
1 'polypeptide(L)'
;MCDFNNEDQKENGRKFKMFALYKRIFYGSFNLDFAAPVKESCGTCEKFVIREKSALTDSDKEQARSEKAAHESFFRNACHSKRSDIEAATDSEGRKEVECFDLQQCLPTPALKTKLVFFFFL
;
A
#
# COMPACT_ATOMS: atom_id res chain seq x y z
N MET A 1 -0.35 -9.70 9.55
CA MET A 1 0.91 -9.25 10.16
C MET A 1 0.76 -7.79 10.48
N CYS A 2 0.57 -7.46 11.75
CA CYS A 2 0.48 -6.09 12.26
C CYS A 2 1.36 -6.08 13.49
N ASP A 3 2.52 -5.42 13.38
CA ASP A 3 3.24 -4.68 14.43
C ASP A 3 4.58 -4.27 13.83
N PHE A 4 4.71 -2.99 13.50
CA PHE A 4 5.99 -2.36 13.18
C PHE A 4 6.21 -1.23 14.18
N ASN A 5 7.05 -1.52 15.17
CA ASN A 5 7.61 -0.49 16.03
C ASN A 5 8.56 0.36 15.17
N ASN A 6 8.23 1.65 15.10
CA ASN A 6 9.12 2.70 14.62
C ASN A 6 10.27 2.83 15.61
N GLU A 7 11.51 2.67 15.12
CA GLU A 7 12.62 3.42 15.68
C GLU A 7 13.27 4.22 14.54
N ASP A 8 13.37 5.51 14.82
CA ASP A 8 13.89 6.59 14.00
C ASP A 8 15.21 6.23 13.32
N GLN A 9 15.40 6.65 12.06
CA GLN A 9 16.71 7.17 11.62
C GLN A 9 16.56 8.32 10.62
N LYS A 10 16.69 9.55 11.16
CA LYS A 10 17.31 10.66 10.43
C LYS A 10 18.83 10.46 10.49
N GLU A 11 19.50 10.58 9.33
CA GLU A 11 20.62 11.53 9.09
C GLU A 11 21.67 11.05 8.07
N ASN A 12 22.11 12.03 7.27
CA ASN A 12 23.45 12.20 6.71
C ASN A 12 23.92 11.31 5.54
N GLY A 13 23.75 11.83 4.31
CA GLY A 13 24.85 12.38 3.50
C GLY A 13 26.03 11.48 3.08
N ARG A 14 26.09 10.20 3.43
CA ARG A 14 27.15 9.27 3.00
C ARG A 14 26.66 8.43 1.83
N LYS A 15 27.18 8.71 0.63
CA LYS A 15 27.02 7.80 -0.53
C LYS A 15 27.53 6.41 -0.15
N PHE A 16 26.61 5.46 -0.08
CA PHE A 16 26.81 4.08 0.35
C PHE A 16 27.80 3.33 -0.56
N LYS A 17 29.10 3.36 -0.23
CA LYS A 17 30.09 2.41 -0.81
C LYS A 17 29.80 0.96 -0.42
N MET A 18 29.04 0.75 0.66
CA MET A 18 28.74 -0.58 1.20
C MET A 18 27.68 -1.34 0.39
N PHE A 19 26.70 -0.66 -0.21
CA PHE A 19 25.64 -1.35 -0.95
C PHE A 19 26.17 -2.13 -2.16
N ALA A 20 27.15 -1.56 -2.89
CA ALA A 20 27.77 -2.24 -4.03
C ALA A 20 28.56 -3.50 -3.62
N LEU A 21 29.19 -3.48 -2.45
CA LEU A 21 29.92 -4.61 -1.89
C LEU A 21 28.95 -5.72 -1.44
N TYR A 22 27.89 -5.35 -0.72
CA TYR A 22 26.81 -6.28 -0.33
C TYR A 22 26.17 -6.90 -1.57
N LYS A 23 25.84 -6.08 -2.58
CA LYS A 23 25.30 -6.57 -3.85
C LYS A 23 26.19 -7.65 -4.46
N ARG A 24 27.49 -7.37 -4.61
CA ARG A 24 28.44 -8.33 -5.18
C ARG A 24 28.52 -9.66 -4.41
N ILE A 25 28.55 -9.62 -3.09
CA ILE A 25 28.67 -10.82 -2.24
C ILE A 25 27.39 -11.67 -2.31
N PHE A 26 26.22 -11.04 -2.18
CA PHE A 26 24.95 -11.77 -2.11
C PHE A 26 24.51 -12.33 -3.47
N TYR A 27 24.71 -11.60 -4.57
CA TYR A 27 24.49 -12.13 -5.91
C TYR A 27 25.54 -13.17 -6.30
N GLY A 28 26.82 -12.91 -6.03
CA GLY A 28 27.92 -13.75 -6.51
C GLY A 28 28.15 -15.02 -5.69
N SER A 29 28.03 -14.94 -4.36
CA SER A 29 28.35 -16.06 -3.46
C SER A 29 27.12 -16.84 -2.99
N PHE A 30 25.94 -16.22 -3.00
CA PHE A 30 24.72 -16.81 -2.47
C PHE A 30 23.55 -16.86 -3.47
N ASN A 31 23.71 -16.29 -4.67
CA ASN A 31 22.67 -16.16 -5.69
C ASN A 31 21.34 -15.61 -5.15
N LEU A 32 21.42 -14.66 -4.21
CA LEU A 32 20.27 -14.00 -3.61
C LEU A 32 20.01 -12.68 -4.31
N ASP A 33 18.77 -12.51 -4.80
CA ASP A 33 18.29 -11.28 -5.38
C ASP A 33 17.88 -10.30 -4.27
N PHE A 34 18.14 -9.00 -4.45
CA PHE A 34 17.66 -7.99 -3.52
C PHE A 34 16.30 -7.49 -3.98
N ALA A 35 15.29 -7.64 -3.12
CA ALA A 35 14.02 -6.96 -3.33
C ALA A 35 14.24 -5.45 -3.45
N ALA A 36 13.57 -4.81 -4.41
CA ALA A 36 13.57 -3.36 -4.48
C ALA A 36 13.01 -2.80 -3.15
N PRO A 37 13.57 -1.70 -2.62
CA PRO A 37 13.02 -1.07 -1.43
C PRO A 37 11.56 -0.70 -1.70
N VAL A 38 10.66 -1.36 -0.98
CA VAL A 38 9.23 -1.04 -1.02
C VAL A 38 9.01 0.21 -0.18
N LYS A 39 8.17 1.12 -0.66
CA LYS A 39 7.77 2.26 0.13
C LYS A 39 6.90 1.77 1.29
N GLU A 40 7.46 1.76 2.50
CA GLU A 40 6.77 1.30 3.73
C GLU A 40 5.59 2.21 4.14
N SER A 41 5.51 3.43 3.59
CA SER A 41 4.50 4.42 3.94
C SER A 41 3.38 4.56 2.91
N CYS A 42 2.13 4.61 3.40
CA CYS A 42 0.97 4.92 2.58
C CYS A 42 1.06 6.37 2.05
N GLY A 43 1.18 6.53 0.74
CA GLY A 43 1.24 7.86 0.10
C GLY A 43 -0.02 8.70 0.31
N THR A 44 -1.19 8.08 0.53
CA THR A 44 -2.43 8.79 0.84
C THR A 44 -2.43 9.35 2.26
N CYS A 45 -1.95 8.58 3.24
CA CYS A 45 -1.77 9.05 4.62
C CYS A 45 -0.78 10.22 4.68
N GLU A 46 0.34 10.13 3.94
CA GLU A 46 1.32 11.21 3.85
C GLU A 46 0.70 12.50 3.28
N LYS A 47 -0.13 12.39 2.25
CA LYS A 47 -0.85 13.55 1.67
C LYS A 47 -1.73 14.24 2.70
N PHE A 48 -2.47 13.50 3.54
CA PHE A 48 -3.30 14.11 4.58
C PHE A 48 -2.46 14.81 5.65
N VAL A 49 -1.34 14.21 6.06
CA VAL A 49 -0.40 14.84 7.02
C VAL A 49 0.17 16.13 6.45
N ILE A 50 0.53 16.16 5.18
CA ILE A 50 1.01 17.37 4.51
C ILE A 50 -0.10 18.41 4.46
N ARG A 51 -1.31 18.05 4.03
CA ARG A 51 -2.47 18.95 3.96
C ARG A 51 -2.83 19.56 5.31
N GLU A 52 -2.81 18.75 6.38
CA GLU A 52 -3.07 19.23 7.74
C GLU A 52 -2.01 20.25 8.19
N LYS A 53 -0.73 20.03 7.85
CA LYS A 53 0.37 20.93 8.19
C LYS A 53 0.40 22.20 7.36
N SER A 54 -0.06 22.14 6.11
CA SER A 54 -0.08 23.28 5.19
C SER A 54 -1.41 24.05 5.21
N ALA A 55 -2.38 23.64 6.01
CA ALA A 55 -3.68 24.28 6.09
C ALA A 55 -3.56 25.70 6.65
N LEU A 56 -4.19 26.67 5.96
CA LEU A 56 -4.23 28.08 6.37
C LEU A 56 -5.45 28.40 7.22
N THR A 57 -6.47 27.54 7.17
CA THR A 57 -7.72 27.69 7.91
C THR A 57 -7.99 26.45 8.77
N ASP A 58 -8.70 26.65 9.89
CA ASP A 58 -9.10 25.55 10.76
C ASP A 58 -10.09 24.59 10.06
N SER A 59 -10.91 25.10 9.13
CA SER A 59 -11.83 24.28 8.33
C SER A 59 -11.08 23.28 7.45
N ASP A 60 -10.04 23.72 6.74
CA ASP A 60 -9.25 22.86 5.86
C ASP A 60 -8.50 21.78 6.66
N LYS A 61 -8.06 22.15 7.87
CA LYS A 61 -7.39 21.24 8.80
C LYS A 61 -8.34 20.16 9.30
N GLU A 62 -9.56 20.53 9.68
CA GLU A 62 -10.57 19.58 10.14
C GLU A 62 -11.03 18.66 9.01
N GLN A 63 -11.19 19.20 7.79
CA GLN A 63 -11.49 18.39 6.62
C GLN A 63 -10.39 17.35 6.35
N ALA A 64 -9.11 17.74 6.39
CA ALA A 64 -8.00 16.82 6.19
C ALA A 64 -7.95 15.71 7.27
N ARG A 65 -8.31 16.03 8.52
CA ARG A 65 -8.41 15.05 9.62
C ARG A 65 -9.57 14.08 9.42
N SER A 66 -10.72 14.59 9.02
CA SER A 66 -11.91 13.77 8.73
C SER A 66 -11.64 12.79 7.58
N GLU A 67 -11.06 13.27 6.48
CA GLU A 67 -10.68 12.44 5.34
C GLU A 67 -9.65 11.36 5.72
N LYS A 68 -8.67 11.71 6.55
CA LYS A 68 -7.69 10.76 7.10
C LYS A 68 -8.38 9.68 7.94
N ALA A 69 -9.27 10.07 8.86
CA ALA A 69 -9.98 9.13 9.72
C ALA A 69 -10.87 8.16 8.91
N ALA A 70 -11.52 8.66 7.85
CA ALA A 70 -12.31 7.84 6.94
C ALA A 70 -11.43 6.81 6.20
N HIS A 71 -10.27 7.22 5.69
CA HIS A 71 -9.32 6.32 5.03
C HIS A 71 -8.82 5.22 5.98
N GLU A 72 -8.44 5.57 7.20
CA GLU A 72 -8.00 4.58 8.20
C GLU A 72 -9.13 3.62 8.60
N SER A 73 -10.35 4.13 8.74
CA SER A 73 -11.54 3.32 9.04
C SER A 73 -11.78 2.28 7.93
N PHE A 74 -11.74 2.71 6.67
CA PHE A 74 -11.86 1.81 5.53
C PHE A 74 -10.81 0.70 5.55
N PHE A 75 -9.55 1.04 5.80
CA PHE A 75 -8.46 0.06 5.87
C PHE A 75 -8.65 -0.93 7.02
N ARG A 76 -9.03 -0.45 8.22
CA ARG A 76 -9.32 -1.32 9.37
C ARG A 76 -10.46 -2.29 9.07
N ASN A 77 -11.53 -1.82 8.44
CA ASN A 77 -12.66 -2.65 8.06
C ASN A 77 -12.26 -3.72 7.02
N ALA A 78 -11.47 -3.35 6.02
CA ALA A 78 -10.97 -4.30 5.03
C ALA A 78 -10.07 -5.38 5.68
N CYS A 79 -9.18 -4.98 6.59
CA CYS A 79 -8.36 -5.94 7.34
C CYS A 79 -9.21 -6.84 8.24
N HIS A 80 -10.24 -6.30 8.89
CA HIS A 80 -11.17 -7.08 9.71
C HIS A 80 -11.93 -8.09 8.87
N SER A 81 -12.51 -7.66 7.74
CA SER A 81 -13.21 -8.55 6.79
C SER A 81 -12.30 -9.69 6.35
N LYS A 82 -11.07 -9.38 5.92
CA LYS A 82 -10.11 -10.39 5.50
C LYS A 82 -9.80 -11.41 6.60
N ARG A 83 -9.65 -10.98 7.87
CA ARG A 83 -9.42 -11.89 8.99
C ARG A 83 -10.63 -12.79 9.22
N SER A 84 -11.82 -12.21 9.22
CA SER A 84 -13.07 -12.96 9.35
C SER A 84 -13.24 -13.99 8.23
N ASP A 85 -12.87 -13.66 7.00
CA ASP A 85 -12.92 -14.59 5.86
C ASP A 85 -11.93 -15.75 6.04
N ILE A 86 -10.73 -15.49 6.55
CA ILE A 86 -9.73 -16.52 6.84
C ILE A 86 -10.20 -17.47 7.96
N GLU A 87 -10.76 -16.91 9.03
CA GLU A 87 -11.35 -17.68 10.14
C GLU A 87 -12.49 -18.57 9.63
N ALA A 88 -13.43 -18.00 8.87
CA ALA A 88 -14.56 -18.71 8.29
C ALA A 88 -14.17 -19.77 7.25
N ALA A 89 -13.01 -19.63 6.59
CA ALA A 89 -12.46 -20.64 5.69
C ALA A 89 -11.79 -21.79 6.46
N THR A 90 -11.27 -21.51 7.66
CA THR A 90 -10.61 -22.52 8.51
C THR A 90 -11.63 -23.39 9.26
N ASP A 91 -12.75 -22.80 9.69
CA ASP A 91 -13.78 -23.49 10.49
C ASP A 91 -14.85 -24.20 9.65
N SER A 92 -14.90 -24.03 8.32
CA SER A 92 -15.91 -24.69 7.50
C SER A 92 -15.54 -26.13 7.14
N GLU A 93 -16.41 -27.09 7.47
CA GLU A 93 -16.30 -28.52 7.10
C GLU A 93 -16.32 -28.79 5.57
N GLY A 94 -16.36 -27.75 4.73
CA GLY A 94 -16.33 -27.82 3.27
C GLY A 94 -15.20 -26.99 2.68
N ARG A 95 -14.65 -27.46 1.55
CA ARG A 95 -13.58 -26.76 0.81
C ARG A 95 -14.16 -25.50 0.14
N LYS A 96 -13.82 -24.31 0.66
CA LYS A 96 -14.15 -23.02 0.03
C LYS A 96 -12.92 -22.50 -0.71
N GLU A 97 -13.10 -22.11 -1.97
CA GLU A 97 -12.07 -21.49 -2.80
C GLU A 97 -12.49 -20.05 -3.13
N VAL A 98 -11.58 -19.10 -2.96
CA VAL A 98 -11.82 -17.67 -3.21
C VAL A 98 -10.81 -17.19 -4.23
N GLU A 99 -11.32 -16.76 -5.39
CA GLU A 99 -10.53 -16.13 -6.43
C GLU A 99 -10.66 -14.60 -6.31
N CYS A 100 -9.54 -13.91 -6.14
CA CYS A 100 -9.51 -12.44 -6.09
C CYS A 100 -8.90 -11.88 -7.38
N PHE A 101 -9.66 -11.08 -8.11
CA PHE A 101 -9.20 -10.38 -9.31
C PHE A 101 -8.98 -8.91 -9.01
N ASP A 102 -7.77 -8.40 -9.27
CA ASP A 102 -7.51 -6.97 -9.29
C ASP A 102 -8.03 -6.37 -10.60
N LEU A 103 -9.24 -5.80 -10.54
CA LEU A 103 -9.89 -5.20 -11.71
C LEU A 103 -9.13 -3.99 -12.27
N GLN A 104 -8.21 -3.38 -11.50
CA GLN A 104 -7.37 -2.28 -11.97
C GLN A 104 -6.18 -2.79 -12.80
N GLN A 105 -5.79 -4.06 -12.66
CA GLN A 105 -4.72 -4.70 -13.43
C GLN A 105 -5.21 -5.69 -14.49
N CYS A 106 -6.43 -6.23 -14.35
CA CYS A 106 -6.93 -7.30 -15.22
C CYS A 106 -7.73 -6.84 -16.44
N LEU A 107 -7.98 -5.53 -16.61
CA LEU A 107 -8.61 -5.04 -17.83
C LEU A 107 -7.51 -4.51 -18.77
N PRO A 108 -7.05 -5.29 -19.78
CA PRO A 108 -6.35 -4.68 -20.89
C PRO A 108 -7.26 -3.58 -21.43
N THR A 109 -6.77 -2.35 -21.46
CA THR A 109 -7.50 -1.25 -22.09
C THR A 109 -7.87 -1.73 -23.49
N PRO A 110 -9.17 -1.92 -23.82
CA PRO A 110 -9.53 -2.38 -25.15
C PRO A 110 -8.95 -1.36 -26.12
N ALA A 111 -8.20 -1.84 -27.13
CA ALA A 111 -7.59 -1.01 -28.15
C ALA A 111 -8.69 -0.43 -29.06
N LEU A 112 -9.47 0.51 -28.53
CA LEU A 112 -10.55 1.18 -29.23
C LEU A 112 -9.96 2.31 -30.05
N LYS A 113 -10.05 2.19 -31.38
CA LYS A 113 -9.72 3.24 -32.35
C LYS A 113 -10.78 4.35 -32.42
N THR A 114 -11.64 4.47 -31.42
CA THR A 114 -12.74 5.45 -31.39
C THR A 114 -12.74 6.20 -30.07
N LYS A 115 -12.83 7.52 -30.18
CA LYS A 115 -12.70 8.49 -29.08
C LYS A 115 -13.76 8.23 -27.99
N LEU A 116 -13.26 8.05 -26.76
CA LEU A 116 -13.97 8.17 -25.47
C LEU A 116 -15.23 7.31 -25.30
N VAL A 117 -15.08 6.18 -24.60
CA VAL A 117 -16.19 5.54 -23.90
C VAL A 117 -15.85 5.53 -22.41
N PHE A 118 -16.66 6.26 -21.63
CA PHE A 118 -16.65 6.20 -20.16
C PHE A 118 -17.56 5.05 -19.72
N PHE A 119 -17.02 4.09 -18.97
CA PHE A 119 -17.83 3.11 -18.26
C PHE A 119 -18.16 3.68 -16.87
N PHE A 120 -19.43 4.02 -16.65
CA PHE A 120 -19.99 4.18 -15.31
C PHE A 120 -20.64 2.84 -14.93
N PHE A 121 -20.18 2.22 -13.85
CA PHE A 121 -20.95 1.19 -13.15
C PHE A 121 -21.76 1.87 -12.06
N LEU A 122 -23.09 1.78 -12.18
CA LEU A 122 -24.08 2.15 -11.16
C LEU A 122 -24.16 1.08 -10.08
#